data_AF-A0A5F9CTH7-F1
#
_entry.id   AF-A0A5F9CTH7-F1
#
_cell.length_a   1.000
_cell.length_b   1.000
_cell.length_c   1.000
_cell.angle_alpha   90.00
_cell.angle_beta   90.00
_cell.angle_gamma   90.00
#
_symmetry.space_group_name_H-M   'P 1'
#
loop_
_entity.id
_entity.type
_entity.pdbx_description
1 polymer ?
#
loop_
_entity_poly.entity_id
_entity_poly.type
_entity_poly.pdbx_seq_one_letter_code
_entity_poly.pdbx_strand_id
1 'polypeptide(L)'
;STPCLTLSSLSTVSSVLRPPCLHPIGKTALGQPQGGSTHQEDDDCLSGFDGMNLDTSYGELWILGDVFIRQYFTVFDRANNQVGLAAAA
;
A
#
# COMPACT_ATOMS: atom_id res chain seq x y z
N SER A 1 8.90 15.11 -3.84
CA SER A 1 7.88 15.20 -4.88
C SER A 1 8.28 14.44 -6.11
N THR A 2 7.50 13.42 -6.47
CA THR A 2 7.59 12.73 -7.76
C THR A 2 6.43 13.20 -8.63
N PRO A 3 6.68 13.74 -9.83
CA PRO A 3 5.59 14.17 -10.70
C PRO A 3 4.75 12.96 -11.13
N CYS A 4 3.43 13.04 -10.99
CA CYS A 4 2.51 11.92 -11.26
C CYS A 4 2.65 11.34 -12.69
N LEU A 5 3.10 12.14 -13.66
CA LEU A 5 3.37 11.69 -15.03
C LEU A 5 4.40 10.54 -15.12
N THR A 6 5.34 10.47 -14.18
CA THR A 6 6.38 9.44 -14.15
C THR A 6 5.95 8.12 -13.49
N LEU A 7 4.79 8.11 -12.83
CA LEU A 7 4.26 6.95 -12.10
C LEU A 7 3.98 5.75 -13.02
N SER A 8 3.59 6.02 -14.27
CA SER A 8 3.30 5.01 -15.29
C SER A 8 4.52 4.15 -15.69
N SER A 9 5.73 4.65 -15.42
CA SER A 9 7.00 3.97 -15.73
C SER A 9 7.60 3.22 -14.54
N LEU A 10 6.98 3.27 -13.36
CA LEU A 10 7.51 2.59 -12.17
C LEU A 10 7.23 1.08 -12.21
N SER A 11 8.17 0.32 -11.64
CA SER A 11 8.04 -1.12 -11.43
C SER A 11 6.98 -1.44 -10.37
N THR A 12 6.24 -2.53 -10.57
CA THR A 12 5.30 -3.05 -9.56
C THR A 12 6.06 -3.64 -8.38
N VAL A 13 5.72 -3.22 -7.16
CA VAL A 13 6.20 -3.84 -5.91
C VAL A 13 5.19 -4.88 -5.47
N SER A 14 5.66 -6.09 -5.14
CA SER A 14 4.81 -7.17 -4.61
C SER A 14 5.30 -7.58 -3.24
N SER A 15 4.42 -7.57 -2.24
CA SER A 15 4.70 -8.17 -0.94
C SER A 15 4.57 -9.70 -1.03
N VAL A 16 5.56 -10.44 -0.53
CA VAL A 16 5.48 -11.91 -0.40
C VAL A 16 4.79 -12.25 0.93
N LEU A 17 3.57 -11.75 1.11
CA LEU A 17 2.64 -12.40 2.02
C LEU A 17 2.17 -13.61 1.22
N ARG A 18 2.34 -14.81 1.75
CA ARG A 18 2.12 -16.06 1.00
C ARG A 18 0.71 -16.63 1.24
N PRO A 19 -0.39 -16.07 0.68
CA PRO A 19 -1.55 -16.87 0.35
C PRO A 19 -1.26 -17.63 -0.96
N PRO A 20 -1.60 -18.92 -1.07
CA PRO A 20 -1.68 -19.53 -2.38
C PRO A 20 -2.77 -18.78 -3.18
N CYS A 21 -2.48 -18.41 -4.43
CA CYS A 21 -3.41 -17.84 -5.42
C CYS A 21 -3.49 -16.30 -5.59
N LEU A 22 -2.53 -15.49 -5.13
CA LEU A 22 -2.46 -14.08 -5.55
C LEU A 22 -1.43 -13.90 -6.68
N HIS A 23 -1.93 -13.69 -7.90
CA HIS A 23 -1.14 -13.06 -8.95
C HIS A 23 -1.24 -11.54 -8.75
N PRO A 24 -0.13 -10.78 -8.76
CA PRO A 24 -0.20 -9.33 -8.70
C PRO A 24 -0.91 -8.80 -9.96
N ILE A 25 -2.17 -8.41 -9.83
CA ILE A 25 -2.93 -7.75 -10.89
C ILE A 25 -2.79 -6.24 -10.70
N GLY A 26 -2.03 -5.61 -11.60
CA GLY A 26 -2.12 -4.17 -11.84
C GLY A 26 -1.19 -3.29 -11.02
N LYS A 27 -0.90 -2.14 -11.63
CA LYS A 27 -0.17 -1.00 -11.06
C LYS A 27 -1.17 -0.09 -10.33
N THR A 28 -1.21 -0.15 -9.01
CA THR A 28 -2.08 0.71 -8.21
C THR A 28 -1.34 2.00 -7.87
N ALA A 29 -1.61 3.05 -8.65
CA ALA A 29 -1.26 4.42 -8.33
C ALA A 29 -2.26 4.97 -7.32
N LEU A 30 -1.84 5.25 -6.08
CA LEU A 30 -2.67 5.99 -5.13
C LEU A 30 -2.49 7.49 -5.36
N GLY A 31 -3.25 8.03 -6.31
CA GLY A 31 -3.56 9.46 -6.34
C GLY A 31 -4.63 9.72 -5.29
N GLN A 32 -4.30 10.46 -4.24
CA GLN A 32 -5.29 10.92 -3.27
C GLN A 32 -5.84 12.26 -3.80
N PRO A 33 -7.12 12.38 -4.21
CA PRO A 33 -7.68 13.67 -4.55
C PRO A 33 -7.82 14.48 -3.26
N GLN A 34 -6.87 15.38 -3.01
CA GLN A 34 -7.04 16.40 -1.99
C GLN A 34 -8.15 17.33 -2.49
N GLY A 35 -9.31 17.29 -1.83
CA GLY A 35 -10.41 18.17 -2.16
C GLY A 35 -10.08 19.61 -1.79
N GLY A 36 -9.86 20.45 -2.81
CA GLY A 36 -10.21 21.87 -2.81
C GLY A 36 -9.09 22.86 -2.47
N SER A 37 -8.45 23.43 -3.48
CA SER A 37 -8.61 24.84 -3.90
C SER A 37 -7.66 25.09 -5.08
N THR A 38 -8.17 25.74 -6.12
CA THR A 38 -7.42 26.10 -7.34
C THR A 38 -6.23 26.99 -7.02
N HIS A 39 -5.10 26.37 -6.72
CA HIS A 39 -3.78 26.88 -7.04
C HIS A 39 -3.21 25.96 -8.11
N GLN A 40 -2.29 26.44 -8.93
CA GLN A 40 -1.67 25.65 -9.99
C GLN A 40 -0.86 24.51 -9.33
N GLU A 41 -1.53 23.38 -9.11
CA GLU A 41 -1.02 22.17 -8.48
C GLU A 41 -0.15 21.47 -9.53
N ASP A 42 1.17 21.55 -9.37
CA ASP A 42 1.99 20.45 -9.86
C ASP A 42 1.46 19.20 -9.15
N ASP A 43 0.81 18.29 -9.89
CA ASP A 43 0.28 17.02 -9.38
C ASP A 43 1.44 16.19 -8.82
N ASP A 44 1.74 16.43 -7.54
CA ASP A 44 2.79 15.76 -6.81
C ASP A 44 2.25 14.46 -6.23
N CYS A 45 2.76 13.35 -6.76
CA CYS A 45 2.45 12.02 -6.27
C CYS A 45 3.34 11.69 -5.06
N LEU A 46 2.72 11.11 -4.03
CA LEU A 46 3.38 10.60 -2.83
C LEU A 46 3.58 9.08 -2.93
N SER A 47 4.69 8.60 -2.36
CA SER A 47 4.94 7.17 -2.20
C SER A 47 4.00 6.60 -1.13
N GLY A 48 3.42 5.44 -1.39
CA GLY A 48 2.69 4.65 -0.38
C GLY A 48 3.59 3.89 0.59
N PHE A 49 4.91 3.95 0.39
CA PHE A 49 5.93 3.39 1.28
C PHE A 49 6.63 4.53 2.00
N ASP A 50 6.73 4.39 3.32
CA ASP A 50 7.54 5.24 4.17
C ASP A 50 8.47 4.38 5.03
N GLY A 51 9.71 4.84 5.18
CA GLY A 51 10.76 4.13 5.90
C GLY A 51 10.89 4.69 7.30
N MET A 52 10.72 3.85 8.31
CA MET A 52 10.89 4.25 9.71
C MET A 52 11.77 3.26 10.45
N ASN A 53 12.61 3.78 11.35
CA ASN A 53 13.44 2.96 12.22
C ASN A 53 12.70 2.72 13.54
N LEU A 54 12.13 1.52 13.68
CA LEU A 54 11.49 1.08 14.90
C LEU A 54 12.45 0.17 15.67
N ASP A 55 12.88 0.62 16.84
CA ASP A 55 13.64 -0.21 17.77
C ASP A 55 12.67 -1.21 18.43
N THR A 56 12.62 -2.42 17.87
CA THR A 56 11.77 -3.49 18.39
C THR A 56 12.58 -4.73 18.67
N SER A 57 12.23 -5.43 19.76
CA SER A 57 12.85 -6.72 20.10
C SER A 57 12.49 -7.84 19.11
N TYR A 58 11.59 -7.58 18.15
CA TYR A 58 11.08 -8.55 17.17
C TYR A 58 11.76 -8.44 15.80
N GLY A 59 12.75 -7.56 15.65
CA GLY A 59 13.48 -7.36 14.40
C GLY A 59 12.80 -6.34 13.47
N GLU A 60 13.04 -6.49 12.17
CA GLU A 60 12.51 -5.60 11.14
C GLU A 60 11.00 -5.84 10.95
N LEU A 61 10.21 -4.77 11.05
CA LEU A 61 8.75 -4.81 10.97
C LEU A 61 8.24 -3.95 9.82
N TRP A 62 7.13 -4.38 9.24
CA TRP A 62 6.38 -3.63 8.23
C TRP A 62 5.01 -3.23 8.78
N ILE A 63 4.61 -1.98 8.53
CA ILE A 63 3.26 -1.50 8.83
C ILE A 63 2.45 -1.56 7.54
N LEU A 64 1.43 -2.42 7.52
CA LEU A 64 0.53 -2.58 6.37
C LEU A 64 -0.65 -1.62 6.53
N GLY A 65 -0.51 -0.42 5.96
CA GLY A 65 -1.49 0.66 6.05
C GLY A 65 -2.62 0.59 5.01
N ASP A 66 -3.24 1.75 4.76
CA ASP A 66 -4.40 1.88 3.87
C ASP A 66 -4.09 1.46 2.42
N VAL A 67 -2.85 1.67 1.95
CA VAL A 67 -2.38 1.21 0.65
C VAL A 67 -2.56 -0.30 0.47
N PHE A 68 -2.30 -1.06 1.54
CA PHE A 68 -2.43 -2.51 1.55
C PHE A 68 -3.88 -2.94 1.74
N ILE A 69 -4.58 -2.34 2.72
CA ILE A 69 -5.94 -2.72 3.11
C ILE A 69 -6.98 -2.37 2.03
N ARG A 70 -6.72 -1.37 1.18
CA ARG A 70 -7.59 -1.08 0.01
C ARG A 70 -7.55 -2.20 -1.04
N GLN A 71 -6.44 -2.92 -1.16
CA GLN A 71 -6.29 -4.00 -2.13
C GLN A 71 -6.73 -5.37 -1.57
N TYR A 72 -6.73 -5.50 -0.24
CA TYR A 72 -7.02 -6.76 0.45
C TYR A 72 -8.07 -6.60 1.55
N PHE A 73 -9.15 -7.36 1.42
CA PHE A 73 -10.03 -7.63 2.55
C PHE A 73 -9.28 -8.40 3.63
N THR A 74 -9.30 -7.90 4.85
CA THR A 74 -8.51 -8.41 5.97
C THR A 74 -9.41 -8.87 7.11
N VAL A 75 -9.26 -10.13 7.55
CA VAL A 75 -9.98 -10.71 8.68
C VAL A 75 -9.01 -10.92 9.84
N PHE A 76 -9.34 -10.37 11.02
CA PHE A 76 -8.58 -10.58 12.25
C PHE A 76 -9.27 -11.63 13.11
N ASP A 77 -8.82 -12.88 13.01
CA ASP A 77 -9.33 -13.98 13.83
C ASP A 77 -8.64 -13.99 15.20
N ARG A 78 -9.30 -13.36 16.17
CA ARG A 78 -8.84 -13.27 17.56
C ARG A 78 -8.97 -14.59 18.32
N ALA A 79 -9.85 -15.50 17.89
CA ALA A 79 -10.02 -16.79 18.54
C ALA A 79 -8.85 -17.73 18.20
N ASN A 80 -8.36 -17.66 16.96
CA ASN A 80 -7.27 -18.50 16.46
C ASN A 80 -5.91 -17.76 16.33
N ASN A 81 -5.84 -16.49 16.75
CA ASN A 81 -4.67 -15.61 16.64
C ASN A 81 -4.08 -15.53 15.22
N GLN A 82 -4.95 -15.34 14.23
CA GLN A 82 -4.59 -15.37 12.81
C GLN A 82 -5.15 -14.18 12.03
N VAL A 83 -4.50 -13.88 10.90
CA VAL A 83 -4.96 -12.87 9.94
C VAL A 83 -5.21 -13.55 8.60
N GLY A 84 -6.42 -13.38 8.07
CA GLY A 84 -6.81 -13.84 6.74
C GLY A 84 -6.84 -12.68 5.73
N LEU A 85 -6.39 -12.93 4.50
CA LEU A 85 -6.36 -11.94 3.42
C LEU A 85 -7.06 -12.49 2.18
N ALA A 86 -7.90 -11.68 1.57
CA ALA A 86 -8.52 -11.95 0.26
C ALA A 86 -8.43 -10.71 -0.61
N ALA A 87 -8.41 -10.85 -1.93
CA ALA A 87 -8.49 -9.69 -2.82
C ALA A 87 -9.78 -8.91 -2.56
N ALA A 88 -9.68 -7.59 -2.45
CA ALA A 88 -10.85 -6.72 -2.41
C ALA A 88 -11.59 -6.78 -3.76
N ALA A 89 -12.92 -6.59 -3.73
CA ALA A 89 -13.81 -6.68 -4.89
C ALA A 89 -13.74 -5.43 -5.78
#